data_AF-A0A3D2FZP2-F1
#
_entry.id   AF-A0A3D2FZP2-F1
#
_cell.length_a   1.000
_cell.length_b   1.000
_cell.length_c   1.000
_cell.angle_alpha   90.00
_cell.angle_beta   90.00
_cell.angle_gamma   90.00
#
_symmetry.space_group_name_H-M   'P 1'
#
loop_
_entity.id
_entity.type
_entity.pdbx_description
1 polymer ?
#
loop_
_entity_poly.entity_id
_entity_poly.type
_entity_poly.pdbx_seq_one_letter_code
_entity_poly.pdbx_strand_id
1 'polypeptide(L)' 'MIEIRGQYNTALCYTSALEEKAAEQIRTVCDQEEFAGCRIRIMPDVHAGKGCTIGTT' A
#
# COMPACT_ATOMS: atom_id res chain seq x y z
N MET A 1 -5.67 -1.38 -11.64
CA MET A 1 -5.24 -2.08 -10.41
C MET A 1 -3.73 -2.19 -10.47
N ILE A 2 -3.06 -1.82 -9.38
CA ILE A 2 -1.61 -1.84 -9.22
C ILE A 2 -1.28 -2.73 -8.03
N GLU A 3 -0.29 -3.61 -8.17
CA GLU A 3 0.22 -4.43 -7.05
C GLU A 3 1.47 -3.79 -6.47
N ILE A 4 1.56 -3.76 -5.14
CA ILE A 4 2.76 -3.34 -4.43
C ILE A 4 3.23 -4.51 -3.58
N ARG A 5 4.45 -4.97 -3.86
CA ARG A 5 5.06 -6.11 -3.18
C ARG A 5 6.14 -5.60 -2.25
N GLY A 6 5.99 -5.92 -0.97
CA GLY A 6 7.04 -5.78 0.03
C GLY A 6 7.71 -7.11 0.32
N GLN A 7 8.53 -7.14 1.36
CA GLN A 7 9.28 -8.30 1.82
C GLN A 7 8.37 -9.40 2.38
N TYR A 8 7.31 -9.03 3.10
CA TYR A 8 6.45 -10.00 3.82
C TYR A 8 5.01 -10.06 3.31
N ASN A 9 4.55 -9.05 2.55
CA ASN A 9 3.19 -9.02 2.04
C ASN A 9 3.04 -8.31 0.68
N THR A 10 1.83 -8.37 0.11
CA THR A 10 1.43 -7.69 -1.14
C THR A 10 0.12 -6.93 -0.94
N ALA A 11 0.12 -5.65 -1.30
CA ALA A 11 -1.07 -4.81 -1.33
C ALA A 11 -1.65 -4.73 -2.75
N LEU A 12 -2.98 -4.79 -2.86
CA LEU A 12 -3.68 -4.51 -4.11
C LEU A 12 -4.30 -3.11 -4.08
N CYS A 13 -3.87 -2.25 -4.99
CA CYS A 13 -4.36 -0.89 -5.13
C CYS A 13 -5.37 -0.76 -6.26
N TYR A 14 -6.58 -0.33 -5.93
CA TYR A 14 -7.69 -0.17 -6.86
C TYR A 14 -7.70 1.19 -7.56
N THR A 15 -6.51 1.70 -7.94
CA THR A 15 -6.36 2.95 -8.70
C THR A 15 -5.84 2.68 -10.12
N SER A 16 -6.00 3.67 -11.01
CA SER A 16 -5.41 3.72 -12.35
C SER A 16 -4.01 4.33 -12.38
N ALA A 17 -3.71 5.22 -11.43
CA ALA A 17 -2.41 5.88 -11.29
C ALA A 17 -2.09 6.02 -9.81
N LEU A 18 -0.83 5.78 -9.45
CA LEU A 18 -0.37 5.82 -8.08
C LEU A 18 0.84 6.75 -7.98
N GLU A 19 0.79 7.70 -7.05
CA GLU A 19 1.91 8.57 -6.74
C GLU A 19 3.06 7.76 -6.14
N GLU A 20 4.29 8.06 -6.54
CA GLU A 20 5.49 7.35 -6.08
C GLU A 20 5.60 7.33 -4.55
N LYS A 21 5.36 8.47 -3.90
CA LYS A 21 5.40 8.59 -2.44
C LYS A 21 4.33 7.75 -1.75
N ALA A 22 3.13 7.62 -2.35
CA ALA A 22 2.10 6.73 -1.82
C ALA A 22 2.51 5.27 -1.99
N ALA A 23 3.13 4.92 -3.12
CA ALA A 23 3.65 3.58 -3.37
C ALA A 23 4.73 3.17 -2.37
N GLU A 24 5.67 4.06 -2.05
CA GLU A 24 6.72 3.84 -1.04
C GLU A 24 6.14 3.61 0.37
N GLN A 25 5.14 4.40 0.75
CA GLN A 25 4.45 4.25 2.03
C GLN A 25 3.74 2.89 2.13
N ILE A 26 3.02 2.47 1.08
CA ILE A 26 2.36 1.15 1.05
C ILE A 26 3.39 0.03 1.07
N ARG A 27 4.51 0.18 0.35
CA ARG A 27 5.60 -0.79 0.35
C ARG A 27 6.20 -0.95 1.75
N THR A 28 6.39 0.15 2.47
CA THR A 28 6.89 0.14 3.86
C THR A 28 5.96 -0.66 4.78
N VAL A 29 4.64 -0.59 4.58
CA VAL A 29 3.67 -1.44 5.30
C VAL A 29 3.83 -2.91 4.90
N CYS A 30 4.00 -3.20 3.61
CA CYS A 30 4.20 -4.57 3.11
C CYS A 30 5.57 -5.18 3.50
N ASP A 31 6.52 -4.34 3.90
CA ASP A 31 7.86 -4.70 4.39
C ASP A 31 7.89 -4.99 5.90
N GLN A 32 6.77 -4.83 6.61
CA GLN A 32 6.62 -5.16 8.04
C GLN A 32 6.09 -6.60 8.20
N GLU A 33 6.78 -7.40 9.02
CA GLU A 33 6.46 -8.82 9.23
C GLU A 33 5.10 -8.98 9.94
N GLU A 34 4.69 -7.98 10.74
CA GLU A 34 3.41 -7.92 11.44
C GLU A 34 2.21 -7.99 10.50
N PHE A 35 2.40 -7.60 9.22
CA PHE A 35 1.38 -7.70 8.19
C PHE A 35 1.52 -8.93 7.30
N ALA A 36 2.44 -9.86 7.58
CA ALA A 36 2.56 -11.09 6.83
C ALA A 36 1.24 -11.86 6.81
N GLY A 37 0.76 -12.24 5.62
CA GLY A 37 -0.52 -12.96 5.46
C GLY A 37 -1.79 -12.11 5.64
N CYS A 38 -1.68 -10.83 6.01
CA CYS A 38 -2.83 -9.92 6.02
C CYS A 38 -3.31 -9.64 4.60
N ARG A 39 -4.61 -9.37 4.44
CA ARG A 39 -5.16 -8.96 3.14
C ARG A 39 -5.19 -7.44 3.05
N ILE A 40 -4.15 -6.84 2.47
CA ILE A 40 -4.06 -5.38 2.30
C ILE A 40 -4.77 -4.95 1.01
N ARG A 41 -5.76 -4.07 1.13
CA ARG A 41 -6.48 -3.46 0.01
C ARG A 41 -6.43 -1.93 0.12
N ILE A 42 -6.02 -1.29 -0.97
CA ILE A 42 -5.85 0.15 -1.03
C ILE A 42 -6.89 0.73 -1.97
N MET A 43 -7.65 1.70 -1.46
CA MET A 43 -8.77 2.32 -2.18
C MET A 43 -8.29 3.18 -3.37
N PRO A 44 -9.17 3.47 -4.35
CA PRO A 44 -8.81 4.23 -5.56
C PRO A 44 -8.34 5.66 -5.28
N ASP A 45 -8.82 6.26 -4.19
CA ASP A 45 -8.56 7.64 -3.73
C ASP A 45 -7.27 7.77 -2.90
N VAL A 46 -6.41 6.73 -2.92
CA VAL A 46 -5.13 6.73 -2.21
C VAL A 46 -4.23 7.89 -2.62
N HIS A 47 -3.65 8.53 -1.61
CA HIS A 47 -2.67 9.61 -1.75
C HIS A 47 -1.65 9.54 -0.61
N ALA A 48 -0.49 10.17 -0.80
CA ALA A 48 0.55 10.19 0.20
C ALA A 48 0.10 10.97 1.45
N GLY A 49 0.09 10.32 2.61
CA GLY A 49 -0.24 10.96 3.89
C GLY A 49 1.00 11.40 4.66
N LYS A 50 0.82 12.06 5.81
CA LYS A 50 1.92 12.39 6.72
C LYS A 50 2.26 11.16 7.58
N GLY A 51 3.12 10.29 7.06
CA GLY A 51 3.67 9.11 7.77
C GLY A 51 3.12 7.76 7.30
N CYS A 52 1.88 7.70 6.83
CA CYS A 52 1.27 6.50 6.23
C CYS A 52 0.31 6.94 5.12
N THR A 53 0.04 6.07 4.14
CA THR A 53 -0.97 6.35 3.10
C THR A 53 -2.36 6.52 3.72
N ILE A 54 -3.14 7.43 3.15
CA ILE A 54 -4.56 7.59 3.48
C ILE A 54 -5.36 6.62 2.59
N GLY A 55 -6.35 5.92 3.17
CA GLY A 55 -7.18 4.95 2.45
C GLY A 55 -6.71 3.48 2.54
N THR A 56 -6.01 3.12 3.62
CA THR A 56 -5.63 1.73 3.93
C THR A 56 -6.74 0.99 4.69
N THR A 57 -7.03 -0.26 4.30
CA THR A 57 -7.94 -1.17 5.02
C THR A 57 -7.36 -2.58 5.03
#